data_AF-A0AB32TQ86-F1
#
_entry.id   AF-A0AB32TQ86-F1
#
_cell.length_a   1.000
_cell.length_b   1.000
_cell.length_c   1.000
_cell.angle_alpha   90.00
_cell.angle_beta   90.00
_cell.angle_gamma   90.00
#
_symmetry.space_group_name_H-M   'P 1'
#
loop_
_entity.id
_entity.type
_entity.pdbx_description
1 polymer ?
#
loop_
_entity_poly.entity_id
_entity_poly.type
_entity_poly.pdbx_seq_one_letter_code
_entity_poly.pdbx_strand_id
1 'polypeptide(L)'
;MRIHTGEKPYTCTECGKRFPHKGSLKHHMITHTGQKPFACAHCGKSFTTKPSLMNHMNGHTGTTVFTCDQCGKSLTCKDSIKQHMKTHLGERFRCSECGRVLKHKRTLINHMKLHNGEKK
;
A
#
# COMPACT_ATOMS: atom_id res chain seq x y z
N MET A 1 -9.68 -27.31 1.63
CA MET A 1 -8.97 -26.04 1.35
C MET A 1 -9.67 -25.31 0.21
N ARG A 2 -10.25 -24.11 0.43
CA ARG A 2 -10.98 -23.30 -0.60
C ARG A 2 -10.13 -22.20 -1.26
N ILE A 3 -8.80 -22.33 -1.21
CA ILE A 3 -7.88 -21.20 -1.48
C ILE A 3 -7.69 -20.93 -2.99
N HIS A 4 -8.36 -21.67 -3.87
CA HIS A 4 -8.28 -21.53 -5.33
C HIS A 4 -9.61 -21.40 -6.07
N THR A 5 -10.78 -21.51 -5.41
CA THR A 5 -12.07 -21.47 -6.14
C THR A 5 -12.56 -20.05 -6.43
N GLY A 6 -11.85 -19.00 -6.00
CA GLY A 6 -12.28 -17.61 -6.18
C GLY A 6 -13.58 -17.24 -5.44
N GLU A 7 -14.19 -18.20 -4.74
CA GLU A 7 -15.45 -18.01 -4.05
C GLU A 7 -15.26 -17.07 -2.86
N LYS A 8 -16.09 -16.02 -2.84
CA LYS A 8 -16.14 -15.03 -1.76
C LYS A 8 -17.52 -15.11 -1.08
N PRO A 9 -17.71 -16.10 -0.18
CA PRO A 9 -19.01 -16.35 0.44
C PRO A 9 -19.37 -15.31 1.51
N TYR A 10 -18.41 -14.54 2.02
CA TYR A 10 -18.64 -13.58 3.09
C TYR A 10 -18.86 -12.18 2.52
N THR A 11 -20.06 -11.63 2.71
CA THR A 11 -20.43 -10.30 2.18
C THR A 11 -20.50 -9.28 3.32
N CYS A 12 -19.98 -8.08 3.07
CA CYS A 12 -20.17 -6.93 3.94
C CYS A 12 -21.59 -6.38 3.79
N THR A 13 -22.30 -6.25 4.89
CA THR A 13 -23.67 -5.71 4.92
C THR A 13 -23.73 -4.21 4.68
N GLU A 14 -22.65 -3.47 4.98
CA GLU A 14 -22.59 -2.00 4.83
C GLU A 14 -22.26 -1.55 3.40
N CYS A 15 -21.45 -2.30 2.66
CA CYS A 15 -20.99 -1.89 1.32
C CYS A 15 -21.07 -2.98 0.24
N GLY A 16 -21.57 -4.17 0.57
CA GLY A 16 -21.70 -5.29 -0.38
C GLY A 16 -20.38 -5.95 -0.80
N LYS A 17 -19.22 -5.52 -0.29
CA LYS A 17 -17.93 -6.13 -0.64
C LYS A 17 -17.84 -7.58 -0.17
N ARG A 18 -17.34 -8.46 -1.04
CA ARG A 18 -17.22 -9.90 -0.78
C ARG A 18 -15.79 -10.29 -0.42
N PHE A 19 -15.65 -11.23 0.51
CA PHE A 19 -14.39 -11.72 1.06
C PHE A 19 -14.33 -13.26 1.05
N PRO A 20 -13.14 -13.85 0.85
CA PRO A 20 -12.96 -15.31 0.85
C PRO A 20 -12.98 -15.92 2.27
N HIS A 21 -12.67 -15.13 3.30
CA HIS A 21 -12.57 -15.61 4.68
C HIS A 21 -13.36 -14.71 5.65
N LYS A 22 -13.98 -15.31 6.67
CA LYS A 22 -14.70 -14.60 7.75
C LYS A 22 -13.77 -13.62 8.48
N GLY A 23 -12.50 -13.98 8.68
CA GLY A 23 -11.49 -13.10 9.28
C GLY A 23 -11.25 -11.82 8.46
N SER A 24 -11.21 -11.94 7.13
CA SER A 24 -11.06 -10.78 6.22
C SER A 24 -12.29 -9.88 6.25
N LEU A 25 -13.51 -10.45 6.27
CA LEU A 25 -14.73 -9.68 6.46
C LEU A 25 -14.72 -8.96 7.82
N LYS A 26 -14.42 -9.65 8.93
CA LYS A 26 -14.34 -9.04 10.26
C LYS A 26 -13.35 -7.89 10.29
N HIS A 27 -12.17 -8.06 9.71
CA HIS A 27 -11.18 -7.00 9.60
C HIS A 27 -11.67 -5.82 8.76
N HIS A 28 -12.37 -6.10 7.66
CA HIS A 28 -12.99 -5.06 6.85
C HIS A 28 -14.08 -4.30 7.61
N MET A 29 -14.91 -4.96 8.44
CA MET A 29 -15.94 -4.26 9.24
C MET A 29 -15.34 -3.21 10.19
N ILE A 30 -14.10 -3.41 10.66
CA ILE A 30 -13.37 -2.42 11.46
C ILE A 30 -13.17 -1.09 10.69
N THR A 31 -13.10 -1.15 9.36
CA THR A 31 -13.00 0.06 8.51
C THR A 31 -14.30 0.86 8.46
N HIS A 32 -15.45 0.22 8.70
CA HIS A 32 -16.74 0.90 8.82
C HIS A 32 -16.94 1.50 10.21
N THR A 33 -16.54 0.78 11.26
CA THR A 33 -16.72 1.26 12.65
C THR A 33 -15.69 2.30 13.06
N GLY A 34 -14.59 2.44 12.32
CA GLY A 34 -13.46 3.31 12.68
C GLY A 34 -12.69 2.83 13.92
N GLN A 35 -13.04 1.66 14.46
CA GLN A 35 -12.34 1.09 15.61
C GLN A 35 -10.88 0.79 15.23
N LYS A 36 -9.95 1.05 16.14
CA LYS A 36 -8.54 0.76 15.92
C LYS A 36 -7.99 0.04 17.14
N PRO A 37 -8.19 -1.29 17.23
CA PRO A 37 -7.93 -2.06 18.45
C PRO A 37 -6.46 -2.05 18.89
N PHE A 38 -5.54 -1.72 17.97
CA PHE A 38 -4.11 -1.81 18.21
C PHE A 38 -3.53 -0.41 18.36
N ALA A 39 -3.37 0.06 19.61
CA ALA A 39 -2.74 1.34 19.90
C ALA A 39 -1.23 1.21 20.14
N CYS A 40 -0.46 2.18 19.65
CA CYS A 40 0.94 2.34 20.00
C CYS A 40 1.04 2.82 21.45
N ALA A 41 1.76 2.07 22.29
CA ALA A 41 2.00 2.46 23.67
C ALA A 41 2.91 3.70 23.80
N HIS A 42 3.72 4.00 22.77
CA HIS A 42 4.68 5.10 22.81
C HIS A 42 4.08 6.45 22.38
N CYS A 43 3.19 6.48 21.38
CA CYS A 43 2.60 7.73 20.86
C CYS A 43 1.07 7.75 20.84
N GLY A 44 0.39 6.69 21.30
CA GLY A 44 -1.07 6.58 21.31
C GLY A 44 -1.72 6.32 19.94
N LYS A 45 -0.95 6.36 18.84
CA LYS A 45 -1.49 6.16 17.49
C LYS A 45 -2.09 4.77 17.32
N SER A 46 -3.35 4.72 16.88
CA SER A 46 -4.08 3.45 16.74
C SER A 46 -4.08 2.93 15.30
N PHE A 47 -4.17 1.60 15.17
CA PHE A 47 -4.09 0.84 13.93
C PHE A 47 -5.18 -0.24 13.86
N THR A 48 -5.58 -0.61 12.64
CA THR A 48 -6.60 -1.63 12.39
C THR A 48 -6.04 -3.05 12.38
N THR A 49 -4.72 -3.22 12.21
CA THR A 49 -4.05 -4.53 12.25
C THR A 49 -2.82 -4.54 13.16
N LYS A 50 -2.52 -5.70 13.75
CA LYS A 50 -1.29 -5.92 14.52
C LYS A 50 -0.01 -5.71 13.68
N PRO A 51 0.11 -6.22 12.43
CA PRO A 51 1.29 -5.94 11.60
C PRO A 51 1.52 -4.45 11.33
N SER A 52 0.46 -3.65 11.12
CA SER A 52 0.61 -2.20 10.95
C SER A 52 1.11 -1.50 12.21
N LEU A 53 0.65 -1.94 13.39
CA LEU A 53 1.20 -1.44 14.66
C LEU A 53 2.67 -1.83 14.81
N MET A 54 3.04 -3.09 14.55
CA MET A 54 4.43 -3.55 14.66
C MET A 54 5.36 -2.80 13.72
N ASN A 55 4.96 -2.61 12.46
CA ASN A 55 5.73 -1.82 11.50
C ASN A 55 5.90 -0.35 11.93
N HIS A 56 4.89 0.21 12.57
CA HIS A 56 4.98 1.54 13.15
C HIS A 56 5.93 1.57 14.36
N MET A 57 5.86 0.57 15.24
CA MET A 57 6.75 0.44 16.41
C MET A 57 8.22 0.31 15.99
N ASN A 58 8.52 -0.35 14.86
CA ASN A 58 9.88 -0.42 14.31
C ASN A 58 10.48 0.96 14.03
N GLY A 59 9.63 1.97 13.73
CA GLY A 59 10.07 3.35 13.58
C GLY A 59 10.43 4.03 14.90
N HIS A 60 9.82 3.63 16.02
CA HIS A 60 10.18 4.12 17.36
C HIS A 60 11.46 3.48 17.88
N THR A 61 11.60 2.17 17.68
CA THR A 61 12.74 1.41 18.21
C THR A 61 13.96 1.43 17.30
N GLY A 62 13.83 1.89 16.05
CA GLY A 62 14.89 1.86 15.03
C GLY A 62 15.35 0.44 14.66
N THR A 63 14.71 -0.60 15.19
CA THR A 63 15.30 -1.95 15.25
C THR A 63 15.23 -2.72 13.95
N THR A 64 14.39 -2.33 12.99
CA THR A 64 14.33 -3.03 11.70
C THR A 64 14.08 -2.07 10.54
N VAL A 65 15.18 -1.51 10.05
CA VAL A 65 15.25 -0.88 8.75
C VAL A 65 15.75 -1.90 7.73
N PHE A 66 14.94 -2.14 6.71
CA PHE A 66 15.36 -2.82 5.51
C PHE A 66 16.03 -1.78 4.61
N THR A 67 17.35 -1.87 4.49
CA THR A 67 18.13 -0.99 3.63
C THR A 67 18.18 -1.56 2.22
N CYS A 68 17.91 -0.72 1.24
CA CYS A 68 18.14 -1.06 -0.15
C CYS A 68 19.63 -1.00 -0.47
N ASP A 69 20.21 -2.12 -0.88
CA ASP A 69 21.61 -2.22 -1.29
C ASP A 69 21.96 -1.29 -2.48
N GLN A 70 21.03 -1.07 -3.41
CA GLN A 70 21.30 -0.28 -4.62
C GLN A 70 21.29 1.24 -4.43
N CYS A 71 20.66 1.76 -3.36
CA CYS A 71 20.54 3.21 -3.17
C CYS A 71 20.66 3.68 -1.71
N GLY A 72 20.91 2.77 -0.78
CA GLY A 72 21.00 3.06 0.66
C GLY A 72 19.67 3.43 1.32
N LYS A 73 18.53 3.35 0.61
CA LYS A 73 17.23 3.76 1.17
C LYS A 73 16.73 2.78 2.23
N SER A 74 16.53 3.28 3.44
CA SER A 74 15.99 2.54 4.58
C SER A 74 14.46 2.56 4.62
N LEU A 75 13.84 1.40 4.81
CA LEU A 75 12.40 1.21 4.88
C LEU A 75 12.04 0.35 6.08
N THR A 76 10.96 0.65 6.80
CA THR A 76 10.62 -0.06 8.05
C THR A 76 9.88 -1.40 7.84
N CYS A 77 9.43 -1.68 6.61
CA CYS A 77 8.63 -2.87 6.30
C CYS A 77 9.21 -3.69 5.14
N LYS A 78 9.14 -5.03 5.27
CA LYS A 78 9.60 -5.98 4.23
C LYS A 78 8.83 -5.82 2.91
N ASP A 79 7.52 -5.57 2.97
CA ASP A 79 6.72 -5.35 1.77
C ASP A 79 7.04 -4.00 1.11
N SER A 80 7.40 -2.98 1.90
CA SER A 80 7.86 -1.70 1.38
C SER A 80 9.19 -1.85 0.63
N ILE A 81 10.17 -2.57 1.17
CA ILE A 81 11.43 -2.80 0.44
C ILE A 81 11.20 -3.65 -0.81
N LYS A 82 10.38 -4.71 -0.77
CA LYS A 82 10.02 -5.48 -1.97
C LYS A 82 9.43 -4.61 -3.07
N GLN A 83 8.51 -3.70 -2.72
CA GLN A 83 7.93 -2.75 -3.67
C GLN A 83 8.96 -1.73 -4.16
N HIS A 84 9.83 -1.25 -3.27
CA HIS A 84 10.92 -0.35 -3.63
C HIS A 84 11.94 -1.01 -4.57
N MET A 85 12.28 -2.28 -4.41
CA MET A 85 13.18 -2.99 -5.33
C MET A 85 12.62 -2.99 -6.76
N LYS A 86 11.29 -3.02 -6.93
CA LYS A 86 10.64 -2.86 -8.25
C LYS A 86 10.86 -1.48 -8.86
N THR A 87 11.20 -0.45 -8.08
CA THR A 87 11.55 0.88 -8.61
C THR A 87 12.94 0.92 -9.21
N HIS A 88 13.82 -0.01 -8.83
CA HIS A 88 15.13 -0.17 -9.45
C HIS A 88 15.07 -1.01 -10.72
N LEU A 89 14.25 -2.06 -10.72
CA LEU A 89 13.93 -2.81 -11.93
C LEU A 89 12.96 -2.04 -12.87
N GLY A 90 12.35 -0.98 -12.34
CA GLY A 90 11.12 -0.40 -12.87
C GLY A 90 11.30 0.24 -14.22
N GLU A 91 10.63 -0.37 -15.20
CA GLU A 91 10.28 0.22 -16.48
C GLU A 91 9.88 1.67 -16.27
N ARG A 92 10.74 2.58 -16.73
CA ARG A 92 10.44 4.00 -16.66
C ARG A 92 9.40 4.30 -17.74
N PHE A 93 8.36 5.04 -17.37
CA PHE A 93 7.26 5.36 -18.27
C PHE A 93 7.69 6.50 -19.18
N ARG A 94 7.94 6.19 -20.45
CA ARG A 94 8.27 7.18 -21.48
C ARG A 94 6.99 7.86 -21.99
N CYS A 95 7.01 9.17 -22.06
CA CYS A 95 6.03 9.98 -22.76
C CYS A 95 6.19 9.82 -24.26
N SER A 96 5.10 9.51 -24.98
CA SER A 96 5.11 9.36 -26.43
C SER A 96 5.29 10.70 -27.16
N GLU A 97 4.77 11.80 -26.61
CA GLU A 97 4.80 13.13 -27.27
C GLU A 97 6.17 13.81 -27.18
N CYS A 98 6.82 13.74 -26.02
CA CYS A 98 8.08 14.47 -25.78
C CYS A 98 9.26 13.59 -25.34
N GLY A 99 9.08 12.27 -25.27
CA GLY A 99 10.13 11.34 -24.86
C GLY A 99 10.48 11.38 -23.36
N ARG A 100 9.86 12.26 -22.56
CA ARG A 100 10.17 12.41 -21.13
C ARG A 100 9.93 11.11 -20.38
N VAL A 101 10.92 10.72 -19.59
CA VAL A 101 10.93 9.47 -18.84
C VAL A 101 10.51 9.73 -17.39
N LEU A 102 9.47 9.03 -16.92
CA LEU A 102 8.82 9.25 -15.63
C LEU A 102 8.80 8.00 -14.76
N LYS A 103 8.85 8.19 -13.44
CA LYS A 103 8.94 7.10 -12.45
C LYS A 103 7.65 6.31 -12.26
N HIS A 104 6.48 6.94 -12.39
CA HIS A 104 5.18 6.31 -12.13
C HIS A 104 4.20 6.57 -13.28
N LYS A 105 3.39 5.56 -13.63
CA LYS A 105 2.34 5.66 -14.65
C LYS A 105 1.36 6.82 -14.39
N ARG A 106 0.99 7.06 -13.12
CA ARG A 106 0.12 8.19 -12.74
C ARG A 106 0.74 9.54 -13.11
N THR A 107 2.04 9.70 -12.90
CA THR A 107 2.76 10.91 -13.28
C THR A 107 2.80 11.07 -14.79
N LEU A 108 2.98 9.98 -15.55
CA LEU A 108 2.86 10.01 -17.01
C LEU A 108 1.47 10.47 -17.47
N ILE A 109 0.38 9.91 -16.91
CA ILE A 109 -0.99 10.33 -17.28
C ILE A 109 -1.19 11.83 -17.04
N ASN A 110 -0.78 12.34 -15.88
CA ASN A 110 -0.91 13.77 -15.58
C ASN A 110 -0.01 14.63 -16.49
N HIS A 111 1.17 14.12 -16.84
CA HIS A 111 2.07 14.79 -17.78
C HIS A 111 1.48 14.85 -19.20
N MET A 112 0.82 13.78 -19.67
CA MET A 112 0.16 13.75 -20.98
C MET A 112 -0.96 14.79 -21.09
N LYS A 113 -1.65 15.11 -19.98
CA LYS A 113 -2.66 16.19 -19.97
C LYS A 113 -2.08 17.57 -20.29
N LEU A 114 -0.79 17.79 -20.01
CA LEU A 114 -0.12 19.04 -20.35
C LEU A 114 0.12 19.17 -21.87
N HIS A 115 0.27 18.05 -22.59
CA HIS A 115 0.36 18.05 -24.06
C HIS A 115 -0.98 18.29 -24.72
N ASN A 116 -2.05 17.75 -24.14
CA ASN A 116 -3.41 17.91 -24.68
C ASN A 116 -4.02 19.30 -24.43
N GLY A 117 -3.26 20.27 -23.91
CA GLY A 117 -3.71 21.66 -23.83
C GLY A 117 -4.90 21.90 -22.91
N GLU A 118 -5.23 21.00 -21.98
CA GLU A 118 -6.20 21.26 -20.91
C GLU A 118 -5.58 22.20 -19.85
N LYS A 119 -5.31 23.45 -20.25
CA LYS A 119 -5.28 24.57 -19.32
C LYS A 119 -6.74 25.00 -19.12
N LYS A 120 -7.29 24.66 -17.94
CA LYS A 120 -8.30 25.54 -17.35
C LYS A 120 -7.64 26.84 -16.93
#